data_AF-A0AAJ1ZZ00-F1
#
_entry.id   AF-A0AAJ1ZZ00-F1
#
_cell.length_a   1.000
_cell.length_b   1.000
_cell.length_c   1.000
_cell.angle_alpha   90.00
_cell.angle_beta   90.00
_cell.angle_gamma   90.00
#
_symmetry.space_group_name_H-M   'P 1'
#
loop_
_entity.id
_entity.type
_entity.pdbx_description
1 polymer ?
#
loop_
_entity_poly.entity_id
_entity_poly.type
_entity_poly.pdbx_seq_one_letter_code
_entity_poly.pdbx_strand_id
1 'polypeptide(L)'
;MQIPRIDSRELIDRLKLEPHPEGGYFRETYRANSGVTRKGEDDLRSASTAIYFLLCDGAYSAWHRIRSDEVWHFYAGDSIDVHVLHSNGELTTHRLGNALEDPQAAFQAVVNAGDWFAAECHEPGGAALVGCTVAPGFEFSEFELAAPGALGARYPRHRQLIERLEPKRL
;
A
#
# COMPACT_ATOMS: atom_id res chain seq x y z
N MET A 1 -8.54 -10.82 25.19
CA MET A 1 -9.90 -10.71 24.62
C MET A 1 -9.74 -10.85 23.12
N GLN A 2 -10.54 -11.69 22.47
CA GLN A 2 -10.42 -11.92 21.02
C GLN A 2 -11.08 -10.72 20.33
N ILE A 3 -10.28 -9.89 19.65
CA ILE A 3 -10.78 -8.76 18.88
C ILE A 3 -11.67 -9.34 17.79
N PRO A 4 -12.91 -8.85 17.61
CA PRO A 4 -13.76 -9.31 16.52
C PRO A 4 -13.03 -9.02 15.20
N ARG A 5 -12.77 -10.09 14.43
CA ARG A 5 -12.23 -9.95 13.07
C ARG A 5 -13.19 -9.10 12.25
N ILE A 6 -12.63 -8.16 11.49
CA ILE A 6 -13.42 -7.33 10.58
C ILE A 6 -14.11 -8.21 9.54
N ASP A 7 -15.37 -7.92 9.22
CA ASP A 7 -16.07 -8.57 8.11
C ASP A 7 -15.75 -7.83 6.81
N SER A 8 -14.84 -8.40 6.03
CA SER A 8 -14.38 -7.83 4.76
C SER A 8 -15.53 -7.61 3.77
N ARG A 9 -16.53 -8.49 3.72
CA ARG A 9 -17.67 -8.35 2.80
C ARG A 9 -18.54 -7.17 3.20
N GLU A 10 -18.81 -7.05 4.50
CA GLU A 10 -19.54 -5.91 5.04
C GLU A 10 -18.81 -4.59 4.75
N LEU A 11 -17.47 -4.56 4.90
CA LEU A 11 -16.67 -3.39 4.58
C LEU A 11 -16.70 -3.05 3.09
N ILE A 12 -16.53 -4.03 2.20
CA ILE A 12 -16.64 -3.85 0.74
C ILE A 12 -17.99 -3.23 0.39
N ASP A 13 -19.09 -3.77 0.93
CA ASP A 13 -20.44 -3.32 0.63
C ASP A 13 -20.75 -1.92 1.20
N ARG A 14 -20.33 -1.65 2.44
CA ARG A 14 -20.57 -0.36 3.11
C ARG A 14 -19.70 0.75 2.53
N LEU A 15 -18.43 0.47 2.29
CA LEU A 15 -17.46 1.42 1.77
C LEU A 15 -17.39 1.43 0.24
N LYS A 16 -18.22 0.64 -0.47
CA LYS A 16 -18.27 0.60 -1.93
C LYS A 16 -16.88 0.40 -2.55
N LEU A 17 -16.13 -0.56 -2.00
CA LEU A 17 -14.78 -0.84 -2.47
C LEU A 17 -14.84 -1.66 -3.77
N GLU A 18 -13.92 -1.38 -4.69
CA GLU A 18 -13.75 -2.09 -5.96
C GLU A 18 -12.41 -2.81 -5.97
N PRO A 19 -12.24 -3.93 -6.71
CA PRO A 19 -10.94 -4.61 -6.80
C PRO A 19 -9.83 -3.67 -7.33
N HIS A 20 -8.66 -3.66 -6.68
CA HIS A 20 -7.50 -2.88 -7.13
C HIS A 20 -6.58 -3.73 -8.04
N PRO A 21 -5.95 -3.17 -9.10
CA PRO A 21 -5.08 -3.92 -10.01
C PRO A 21 -3.90 -4.65 -9.35
N GLU A 22 -3.38 -4.13 -8.25
CA GLU A 22 -2.25 -4.73 -7.52
C GLU A 22 -2.66 -5.82 -6.51
N GLY A 23 -3.96 -6.01 -6.31
CA GLY A 23 -4.56 -6.86 -5.28
C GLY A 23 -5.30 -6.07 -4.19
N GLY A 24 -6.24 -6.73 -3.52
CA GLY A 24 -7.12 -6.08 -2.53
C GLY A 24 -8.27 -5.31 -3.17
N TYR A 25 -8.92 -4.47 -2.35
CA TYR A 25 -10.02 -3.60 -2.75
C TYR A 25 -9.74 -2.17 -2.35
N PHE A 26 -10.21 -1.20 -3.13
CA PHE A 26 -9.98 0.21 -2.86
C PHE A 26 -11.17 1.08 -3.24
N ARG A 27 -11.18 2.33 -2.76
CA ARG A 27 -12.04 3.39 -3.27
C ARG A 27 -11.41 4.75 -3.00
N GLU A 28 -11.30 5.60 -4.02
CA GLU A 28 -10.94 7.00 -3.83
C GLU A 28 -12.04 7.75 -3.05
N THR A 29 -11.65 8.37 -1.93
CA THR A 29 -12.56 9.09 -1.04
C THR A 29 -12.36 10.60 -1.11
N TYR A 30 -11.21 11.04 -1.58
CA TYR A 30 -10.87 12.44 -1.71
C TYR A 30 -9.90 12.67 -2.87
N ARG A 31 -10.14 13.76 -3.60
CA ARG A 31 -9.21 14.34 -4.56
C ARG A 31 -9.28 15.85 -4.43
N ALA A 32 -8.14 16.48 -4.22
CA ALA A 32 -8.07 17.92 -4.06
C ALA A 32 -8.45 18.64 -5.36
N ASN A 33 -9.31 19.66 -5.25
CA ASN A 33 -9.62 20.58 -6.35
C ASN A 33 -8.46 21.55 -6.63
N SER A 34 -7.62 21.83 -5.62
CA SER A 34 -6.40 22.60 -5.81
C SER A 34 -5.33 21.74 -6.48
N GLY A 35 -4.57 22.36 -7.38
CA GLY A 35 -3.44 21.73 -8.04
C GLY A 35 -2.09 22.23 -7.52
N VAL A 36 -1.07 21.39 -7.63
CA VAL A 36 0.33 21.68 -7.35
C VAL A 36 1.21 21.12 -8.46
N THR A 37 2.37 21.73 -8.67
CA THR A 37 3.41 21.24 -9.58
C THR A 37 4.62 20.80 -8.76
N ARG A 38 5.20 19.63 -9.07
CA ARG A 38 6.46 19.23 -8.44
C ARG A 38 7.57 20.19 -8.89
N LYS A 39 8.59 20.36 -8.04
CA LYS A 39 9.73 21.22 -8.37
C LYS A 39 10.46 20.67 -9.60
N GLY A 40 10.52 21.46 -10.68
CA GLY A 40 11.20 21.07 -11.92
C GLY A 40 10.31 20.27 -12.88
N GLU A 41 9.01 20.20 -12.63
CA GLU A 41 8.00 19.62 -13.53
C GLU A 41 6.96 20.69 -13.89
N ASP A 42 6.41 20.61 -15.10
CA ASP A 42 5.33 21.51 -15.57
C ASP A 42 3.93 20.91 -15.39
N ASP A 43 3.89 19.62 -15.07
CA ASP A 43 2.69 18.82 -14.93
C ASP A 43 1.92 19.20 -13.66
N LEU A 44 0.66 19.63 -13.83
CA LEU A 44 -0.24 19.88 -12.71
C LEU A 44 -0.77 18.56 -12.15
N ARG A 45 -0.76 18.42 -10.82
CA ARG A 45 -1.36 17.31 -10.08
C ARG A 45 -2.32 17.85 -9.04
N SER A 46 -3.35 17.09 -8.68
CA SER A 46 -4.14 17.41 -7.47
C SER A 46 -3.19 17.53 -6.28
N ALA A 47 -3.46 18.47 -5.36
CA ALA A 47 -2.60 18.66 -4.19
C ALA A 47 -2.50 17.40 -3.31
N SER A 48 -3.56 16.58 -3.28
CA SER A 48 -3.60 15.32 -2.56
C SER A 48 -4.77 14.45 -3.06
N THR A 49 -4.62 13.14 -2.94
CA THR A 49 -5.69 12.15 -3.03
C THR A 49 -5.71 11.29 -1.77
N ALA A 50 -6.87 10.74 -1.42
CA ALA A 50 -6.97 9.73 -0.38
C ALA A 50 -7.90 8.59 -0.82
N ILE A 51 -7.56 7.37 -0.39
CA ILE A 51 -8.33 6.16 -0.66
C ILE A 51 -8.61 5.40 0.64
N TYR A 52 -9.68 4.60 0.63
CA TYR A 52 -9.72 3.38 1.44
C TYR A 52 -9.03 2.26 0.68
N PHE A 53 -8.32 1.39 1.40
CA PHE A 53 -7.73 0.17 0.87
C PHE A 53 -7.94 -0.99 1.85
N LEU A 54 -8.31 -2.16 1.33
CA LEU A 54 -8.63 -3.36 2.10
C LEU A 54 -7.85 -4.55 1.53
N LEU A 55 -7.00 -5.15 2.35
CA LEU A 55 -6.45 -6.48 2.10
C LEU A 55 -7.26 -7.52 2.87
N CYS A 56 -7.65 -8.59 2.19
CA CYS A 56 -8.37 -9.72 2.76
C CYS A 56 -8.24 -10.95 1.84
N ASP A 57 -8.77 -12.10 2.26
CA ASP A 57 -8.84 -13.33 1.45
C ASP A 57 -7.48 -13.82 0.92
N GLY A 58 -6.40 -13.54 1.66
CA GLY A 58 -5.03 -13.89 1.26
C GLY A 58 -4.50 -13.06 0.08
N ALA A 59 -5.15 -11.95 -0.26
CA ALA A 59 -4.61 -10.96 -1.19
C ALA A 59 -3.44 -10.20 -0.56
N TYR A 60 -2.56 -9.73 -1.42
CA TYR A 60 -1.47 -8.82 -1.09
C TYR A 60 -1.47 -7.68 -2.12
N SER A 61 -0.89 -6.55 -1.75
CA SER A 61 -0.51 -5.49 -2.68
C SER A 61 0.85 -5.83 -3.28
N ALA A 62 0.86 -6.10 -4.59
CA ALA A 62 2.07 -6.52 -5.29
C ALA A 62 3.13 -5.41 -5.36
N TRP A 63 4.39 -5.79 -5.60
CA TRP A 63 5.48 -4.82 -5.73
C TRP A 63 5.19 -3.75 -6.80
N HIS A 64 5.14 -2.51 -6.35
CA HIS A 64 4.89 -1.35 -7.19
C HIS A 64 5.62 -0.11 -6.65
N ARG A 65 5.59 0.98 -7.42
CA ARG A 65 6.07 2.29 -6.97
C ARG A 65 5.25 3.40 -7.57
N ILE A 66 5.28 4.56 -6.92
CA ILE A 66 4.64 5.79 -7.37
C ILE A 66 5.59 6.98 -7.31
N ARG A 67 5.23 8.10 -7.94
CA ARG A 67 6.07 9.33 -8.01
C ARG A 67 5.79 10.37 -6.90
N SER A 68 5.01 10.00 -5.91
CA SER A 68 4.69 10.84 -4.74
C SER A 68 4.86 10.02 -3.48
N ASP A 69 5.03 10.71 -2.35
CA ASP A 69 5.00 10.04 -1.07
C ASP A 69 3.57 9.52 -0.80
N GLU A 70 3.49 8.33 -0.21
CA GLU A 70 2.24 7.74 0.24
C GLU A 70 2.27 7.51 1.75
N VAL A 71 1.29 8.09 2.43
CA VAL A 71 1.08 7.88 3.86
C VAL A 71 0.00 6.83 4.06
N TRP A 72 0.37 5.73 4.69
CA TRP A 72 -0.51 4.64 5.06
C TRP A 72 -1.05 4.86 6.48
N HIS A 73 -2.33 4.59 6.68
CA HIS A 73 -3.05 4.79 7.94
C HIS A 73 -3.80 3.52 8.30
N PHE A 74 -3.49 2.93 9.46
CA PHE A 74 -4.26 1.79 9.96
C PHE A 74 -5.62 2.24 10.50
N TYR A 75 -6.71 1.59 10.06
CA TYR A 75 -8.07 1.86 10.56
C TYR A 75 -8.63 0.71 11.39
N ALA A 76 -8.59 -0.53 10.89
CA ALA A 76 -9.16 -1.68 11.57
C ALA A 76 -8.65 -3.01 11.00
N GLY A 77 -8.80 -4.08 11.78
CA GLY A 77 -8.49 -5.45 11.36
C GLY A 77 -7.16 -5.95 11.92
N ASP A 78 -6.56 -6.90 11.20
CA ASP A 78 -5.24 -7.44 11.51
C ASP A 78 -4.15 -6.45 11.10
N SER A 79 -2.97 -6.54 11.74
CA SER A 79 -1.82 -5.74 11.34
C SER A 79 -1.43 -6.04 9.88
N ILE A 80 -0.91 -5.04 9.18
CA ILE A 80 -0.38 -5.13 7.82
C ILE A 80 1.11 -4.80 7.84
N ASP A 81 1.90 -5.59 7.12
CA ASP A 81 3.31 -5.32 6.90
C ASP A 81 3.46 -4.62 5.54
N VAL A 82 3.98 -3.39 5.54
CA VAL A 82 4.33 -2.63 4.34
C VAL A 82 5.84 -2.73 4.15
N HIS A 83 6.25 -3.53 3.16
CA HIS A 83 7.64 -3.75 2.81
C HIS A 83 8.09 -2.67 1.83
N VAL A 84 9.17 -1.96 2.14
CA VAL A 84 9.74 -0.88 1.33
C VAL A 84 11.17 -1.24 0.97
N LEU A 85 11.44 -1.32 -0.33
CA LEU A 85 12.75 -1.57 -0.91
C LEU A 85 13.31 -0.25 -1.46
N HIS A 86 14.24 0.30 -0.69
CA HIS A 86 14.82 1.61 -0.97
C HIS A 86 15.79 1.56 -2.16
N SER A 87 16.01 2.74 -2.76
CA SER A 87 16.96 2.90 -3.88
C SER A 87 18.39 2.41 -3.57
N ASN A 88 18.82 2.44 -2.30
CA ASN A 88 20.12 1.93 -1.82
C ASN A 88 20.17 0.39 -1.67
N GLY A 89 19.04 -0.31 -1.86
CA GLY A 89 18.90 -1.77 -1.71
C GLY A 89 18.60 -2.25 -0.29
N GLU A 90 18.39 -1.34 0.66
CA GLU A 90 17.88 -1.63 1.99
C GLU A 90 16.39 -1.98 1.91
N LEU A 91 15.97 -2.96 2.73
CA LEU A 91 14.59 -3.37 2.87
C LEU A 91 14.14 -3.03 4.29
N THR A 92 13.09 -2.22 4.39
CA THR A 92 12.41 -1.89 5.64
C THR A 92 11.02 -2.50 5.62
N THR A 93 10.50 -2.92 6.77
CA THR A 93 9.09 -3.33 6.91
C THR A 93 8.43 -2.50 7.99
N HIS A 94 7.42 -1.73 7.60
CA HIS A 94 6.58 -1.00 8.53
C HIS A 94 5.41 -1.88 8.92
N ARG A 95 5.32 -2.24 10.21
CA ARG A 95 4.12 -2.88 10.75
C ARG A 95 3.10 -1.82 11.11
N LEU A 96 1.99 -1.83 10.40
CA LEU A 96 0.85 -0.98 10.67
C LEU A 96 -0.23 -1.78 11.40
N GLY A 97 -0.77 -1.23 12.47
CA GLY A 97 -1.72 -1.93 13.32
C GLY A 97 -2.15 -1.09 14.51
N ASN A 98 -2.90 -1.69 15.42
CA ASN A 98 -3.25 -1.04 16.67
C ASN A 98 -2.04 -0.99 17.61
N ALA A 99 -1.34 0.14 17.64
CA ALA A 99 -0.15 0.33 18.47
C ALA A 99 -0.42 0.24 19.99
N LEU A 100 -1.69 0.28 20.41
CA LEU A 100 -2.09 0.04 21.80
C LEU A 100 -2.11 -1.45 22.16
N GLU A 101 -2.12 -2.33 21.16
CA GLU A 101 -2.20 -3.79 21.30
C GLU A 101 -0.90 -4.49 20.88
N ASP A 102 -0.23 -3.99 19.84
CA ASP A 102 1.08 -4.46 19.39
C ASP A 102 2.13 -3.34 19.48
N PRO A 103 3.12 -3.43 20.38
CA PRO A 103 4.15 -2.41 20.55
C PRO A 103 5.12 -2.31 19.35
N GLN A 104 5.11 -3.26 18.42
CA GLN A 104 5.86 -3.19 17.16
C GLN A 104 5.07 -2.48 16.05
N ALA A 105 3.77 -2.28 16.24
CA ALA A 105 2.90 -1.64 15.27
C ALA A 105 2.88 -0.11 15.44
N ALA A 106 2.65 0.58 14.32
CA ALA A 106 2.33 2.00 14.29
C ALA A 106 0.96 2.22 13.63
N PHE A 107 0.31 3.34 13.92
CA PHE A 107 -0.91 3.72 13.19
C PHE A 107 -0.61 4.29 11.80
N GLN A 108 0.61 4.79 11.56
CA GLN A 108 1.00 5.43 10.32
C GLN A 108 2.42 5.06 9.89
N ALA A 109 2.63 5.02 8.58
CA ALA A 109 3.91 4.81 7.93
C ALA A 109 3.94 5.59 6.62
N VAL A 110 5.15 5.93 6.16
CA VAL A 110 5.35 6.69 4.92
C VAL A 110 6.22 5.87 3.98
N VAL A 111 5.75 5.71 2.75
CA VAL A 111 6.56 5.24 1.63
C VAL A 111 6.98 6.45 0.81
N ASN A 112 8.28 6.64 0.61
CA ASN A 112 8.79 7.76 -0.15
C ASN A 112 8.63 7.54 -1.65
N ALA A 113 8.44 8.63 -2.39
CA ALA A 113 8.35 8.63 -3.84
C ALA A 113 9.52 7.85 -4.49
N GLY A 114 9.17 6.95 -5.41
CA GLY A 114 10.12 6.18 -6.21
C GLY A 114 10.71 4.93 -5.56
N ASP A 115 10.49 4.71 -4.26
CA ASP A 115 10.81 3.44 -3.61
C ASP A 115 9.82 2.35 -4.06
N TRP A 116 10.31 1.11 -4.16
CA TRP A 116 9.45 -0.04 -4.43
C TRP A 116 8.81 -0.50 -3.14
N PHE A 117 7.53 -0.83 -3.16
CA PHE A 117 6.85 -1.34 -1.99
C PHE A 117 5.78 -2.37 -2.33
N ALA A 118 5.50 -3.23 -1.36
CA ALA A 118 4.46 -4.26 -1.38
C ALA A 118 3.86 -4.35 0.02
N ALA A 119 2.62 -4.81 0.15
CA ALA A 119 1.98 -4.94 1.44
C ALA A 119 1.16 -6.22 1.58
N GLU A 120 1.13 -6.78 2.78
CA GLU A 120 0.34 -7.96 3.10
C GLU A 120 -0.15 -7.94 4.55
N CYS A 121 -1.23 -8.65 4.84
CA CYS A 121 -1.62 -8.89 6.23
C CYS A 121 -0.49 -9.66 6.94
N HIS A 122 -0.13 -9.21 8.14
CA HIS A 122 0.91 -9.83 8.95
C HIS A 122 0.60 -11.30 9.24
N GLU A 123 -0.66 -11.59 9.55
CA GLU A 123 -1.16 -12.95 9.75
C GLU A 123 -1.79 -13.49 8.46
N PRO A 124 -1.43 -14.73 8.03
CA PRO A 124 -2.03 -15.35 6.86
C PRO A 124 -3.57 -15.47 6.97
N GLY A 125 -4.26 -15.03 5.92
CA GLY A 125 -5.73 -15.04 5.88
C GLY A 125 -6.39 -13.97 6.76
N GLY A 126 -5.60 -13.02 7.27
CA GLY A 126 -6.12 -11.83 7.94
C GLY A 126 -6.85 -10.88 6.99
N ALA A 127 -7.46 -9.85 7.59
CA ALA A 127 -8.08 -8.75 6.88
C ALA A 127 -7.72 -7.43 7.54
N ALA A 128 -7.29 -6.44 6.76
CA ALA A 128 -6.86 -5.14 7.24
C ALA A 128 -7.44 -4.02 6.38
N LEU A 129 -8.17 -3.10 7.02
CA LEU A 129 -8.62 -1.85 6.42
C LEU A 129 -7.62 -0.73 6.76
N VAL A 130 -7.12 -0.08 5.72
CA VAL A 130 -6.23 1.07 5.81
C VAL A 130 -6.73 2.23 4.95
N GLY A 131 -6.13 3.39 5.15
CA GLY A 131 -6.26 4.53 4.26
C GLY A 131 -4.91 4.93 3.72
N CYS A 132 -4.86 5.26 2.43
CA CYS A 132 -3.64 5.77 1.81
C CYS A 132 -3.87 7.19 1.31
N THR A 133 -2.97 8.09 1.70
CA THR A 133 -2.98 9.49 1.25
C THR A 133 -1.73 9.74 0.43
N VAL A 134 -1.90 10.23 -0.79
CA VAL A 134 -0.79 10.50 -1.72
C VAL A 134 -0.74 12.01 -1.98
N ALA A 135 0.46 12.60 -1.89
CA ALA A 135 0.67 14.03 -2.10
C ALA A 135 2.04 14.30 -2.77
N PRO A 136 2.09 14.98 -3.94
CA PRO A 136 0.97 15.33 -4.83
C PRO A 136 0.10 14.12 -5.20
N GLY A 137 -1.17 14.35 -5.51
CA GLY A 137 -2.19 13.32 -5.68
C GLY A 137 -1.82 12.22 -6.69
N PHE A 138 -2.33 11.01 -6.42
CA PHE A 138 -2.12 9.82 -7.22
C PHE A 138 -2.66 9.97 -8.64
N GLU A 139 -1.86 9.51 -9.60
CA GLU A 139 -2.23 9.35 -11.00
C GLU A 139 -1.75 7.99 -11.51
N PHE A 140 -2.61 7.26 -12.23
CA PHE A 140 -2.25 5.95 -12.79
C PHE A 140 -1.09 6.01 -13.77
N SER A 141 -0.86 7.15 -14.44
CA SER A 141 0.30 7.37 -15.31
C SER A 141 1.63 7.38 -14.55
N GLU A 142 1.60 7.50 -13.22
CA GLU A 142 2.76 7.54 -12.33
C GLU A 142 2.85 6.29 -11.45
N PHE A 143 1.96 5.31 -11.66
CA PHE A 143 1.95 4.02 -10.99
C PHE A 143 2.65 2.96 -11.85
N GLU A 144 3.62 2.27 -11.27
CA GLU A 144 4.41 1.25 -11.97
C GLU A 144 4.43 -0.05 -11.17
N LEU A 145 3.90 -1.13 -11.76
CA LEU A 145 4.06 -2.50 -11.26
C LEU A 145 5.44 -3.04 -11.61
N ALA A 146 6.04 -3.81 -10.71
CA ALA A 146 7.32 -4.47 -10.96
C ALA A 146 7.20 -5.49 -12.10
N ALA A 147 8.11 -5.42 -13.07
CA ALA A 147 8.19 -6.46 -14.10
C ALA A 147 8.57 -7.82 -13.46
N PRO A 148 7.95 -8.94 -13.87
CA PRO A 148 8.23 -10.26 -13.30
C PRO A 148 9.74 -10.60 -13.29
N GLY A 149 10.27 -11.01 -12.14
CA GLY A 149 11.68 -11.36 -11.94
C GLY A 149 12.66 -10.18 -11.93
N ALA A 150 12.26 -8.97 -12.32
CA ALA A 150 13.19 -7.83 -12.46
C ALA A 150 13.74 -7.38 -11.10
N LEU A 151 12.87 -7.27 -10.07
CA LEU A 151 13.29 -6.91 -8.72
C LEU A 151 14.13 -8.02 -8.08
N GLY A 152 13.74 -9.30 -8.23
CA GLY A 152 14.49 -10.42 -7.67
C GLY A 152 15.90 -10.53 -8.24
N ALA A 153 16.08 -10.21 -9.53
CA ALA A 153 17.40 -10.12 -10.17
C ALA A 153 18.22 -8.94 -9.65
N ARG A 154 17.59 -7.78 -9.44
CA ARG A 154 18.26 -6.55 -8.97
C ARG A 154 18.64 -6.60 -7.49
N TYR A 155 17.82 -7.24 -6.65
CA TYR A 155 17.97 -7.27 -5.21
C TYR A 155 18.04 -8.72 -4.68
N PRO A 156 19.10 -9.47 -5.02
CA PRO A 156 19.18 -10.90 -4.75
C PRO A 156 19.16 -11.25 -3.26
N ARG A 157 19.54 -10.32 -2.38
CA ARG A 157 19.48 -10.51 -0.91
C ARG A 157 18.06 -10.70 -0.38
N HIS A 158 17.07 -10.10 -1.05
CA HIS A 158 15.67 -10.07 -0.61
C HIS A 158 14.77 -10.92 -1.51
N ARG A 159 15.38 -11.73 -2.39
CA ARG A 159 14.71 -12.44 -3.48
C ARG A 159 13.49 -13.25 -3.03
N GLN A 160 13.58 -13.94 -1.90
CA GLN A 160 12.48 -14.76 -1.38
C GLN A 160 11.21 -13.93 -1.09
N LEU A 161 11.36 -12.76 -0.45
CA LEU A 161 10.25 -11.87 -0.20
C LEU A 161 9.73 -11.25 -1.50
N ILE A 162 10.67 -10.84 -2.38
CA ILE A 162 10.32 -10.21 -3.64
C ILE A 162 9.47 -11.14 -4.49
N GLU A 163 9.94 -12.37 -4.74
CA GLU A 163 9.25 -13.36 -5.57
C GLU A 163 7.88 -13.76 -5.01
N ARG A 164 7.71 -13.73 -3.68
CA ARG A 164 6.43 -14.07 -3.03
C ARG A 164 5.33 -13.03 -3.28
N LEU A 165 5.70 -11.77 -3.43
CA LEU A 165 4.78 -10.64 -3.61
C LEU A 165 4.87 -10.01 -5.02
N GLU A 166 5.37 -10.77 -6.00
CA GLU A 166 5.38 -10.31 -7.40
C GLU A 166 3.95 -10.12 -7.94
N PRO A 167 3.75 -9.21 -8.92
CA PRO A 167 2.48 -9.11 -9.62
C PRO A 167 2.05 -10.45 -10.21
N LYS A 168 0.80 -10.86 -9.93
CA LYS A 168 0.25 -12.11 -10.47
C LYS A 168 0.17 -11.99 -11.99
N ARG A 169 0.59 -13.04 -12.70
CA ARG A 169 0.39 -13.13 -14.16
C ARG A 169 -1.11 -13.23 -14.43
N LEU A 170 -1.64 -12.29 -15.20
CA LEU A 170 -3.00 -12.33 -15.75
C LEU A 170 -3.14 -13.47 -16.76
#